data_AF-A0A197JJC0-F1
#
_entry.id   AF-A0A197JJC0-F1
#
_cell.length_a   1.000
_cell.length_b   1.000
_cell.length_c   1.000
_cell.angle_alpha   90.00
_cell.angle_beta   90.00
_cell.angle_gamma   90.00
#
_symmetry.space_group_name_H-M   'P 1'
#
loop_
_entity.id
_entity.type
_entity.pdbx_description
1 polymer ?
#
loop_
_entity_poly.entity_id
_entity_poly.type
_entity_poly.pdbx_seq_one_letter_code
_entity_poly.pdbx_strand_id
1 'polypeptide(L)'
;MVKVASPLIPSLITLLAFTKDVFAQKNTGNCILQLPTNPLTAEGLATPFILVKGNCDQTNPNHRVFVEATIFDPNTKTFGVYHPLVINEGTQPAIKPVVPSLPQNAVVALWFKAKANSITLTGSTQTCVDASCNAHAFFRAVQAAGEGQGAVIPPVGNDKMGRPCPKARFFGAIAQTTFLQTNAGQFAQATEANRNTLKQFAEVSSGSANSLKSAFFERALAALGCTPFQAPSMMEQGVMLNSIALNELFHNQPSLNKANTYHRGGRKRRISGHFGKRSSHLSGSGLDCLAIANTPPPAGDVDDTTVNTKFGPLSAVDRELVRKVRLATLWELPMAREARQRAELGKVKRISATIEAQHVFLDAAVDGVVQQMAIDMPTEPNTLQKCFIADIQAQSGIDYDTTFVKWLRFAHGQVFEAIATVRGTSQNTVIRSFAETANMFVLGHMQLLESTSLTQNTSFPAPPPVKKPSRPTGPPAQPSNDTMVPPA
;
A
#
# COMPACT_ATOMS: atom_id res chain seq x y z
N MET A 1 -78.77 -1.86 10.31
CA MET A 1 -78.33 -0.56 9.75
C MET A 1 -76.84 -0.44 10.02
N VAL A 2 -75.89 -0.24 9.10
CA VAL A 2 -75.81 -0.03 7.65
C VAL A 2 -74.42 -0.52 7.20
N LYS A 3 -74.36 -0.96 5.93
CA LYS A 3 -73.24 -1.35 5.07
C LYS A 3 -71.86 -0.70 5.36
N VAL A 4 -70.81 -1.53 5.31
CA VAL A 4 -69.42 -1.11 5.07
C VAL A 4 -69.21 -1.03 3.55
N ALA A 5 -68.80 0.14 3.06
CA ALA A 5 -68.43 0.40 1.68
C ALA A 5 -66.91 0.60 1.55
N SER A 6 -66.27 -0.10 0.61
CA SER A 6 -65.07 0.40 -0.08
C SER A 6 -65.46 1.61 -0.95
N PRO A 7 -64.56 2.57 -1.24
CA PRO A 7 -63.84 2.48 -2.51
C PRO A 7 -62.48 3.22 -2.65
N LEU A 8 -61.75 2.80 -3.69
CA LEU A 8 -60.94 3.57 -4.66
C LEU A 8 -59.55 4.14 -4.29
N ILE A 9 -58.56 3.60 -5.02
CA ILE A 9 -57.19 4.04 -5.23
C ILE A 9 -57.19 5.23 -6.22
N PRO A 10 -56.49 6.36 -5.94
CA PRO A 10 -56.18 7.34 -6.97
C PRO A 10 -54.75 7.19 -7.51
N SER A 11 -54.66 7.44 -8.81
CA SER A 11 -53.53 7.32 -9.72
C SER A 11 -52.28 8.12 -9.37
N LEU A 12 -51.16 7.53 -9.76
CA LEU A 12 -49.78 7.98 -9.69
C LEU A 12 -49.42 8.86 -10.89
N ILE A 13 -49.38 10.20 -10.77
CA ILE A 13 -48.52 11.09 -11.59
C ILE A 13 -48.21 12.36 -10.78
N THR A 14 -46.94 12.57 -10.40
CA THR A 14 -46.12 13.76 -10.75
C THR A 14 -44.70 13.55 -10.20
N LEU A 15 -43.77 13.31 -11.13
CA LEU A 15 -42.33 13.32 -10.95
C LEU A 15 -41.81 14.76 -11.14
N LEU A 16 -40.71 15.10 -10.45
CA LEU A 16 -39.78 16.24 -10.62
C LEU A 16 -39.86 17.38 -9.59
N ALA A 17 -39.01 17.26 -8.56
CA ALA A 17 -38.23 18.29 -7.85
C ALA A 17 -37.91 17.71 -6.44
N PHE A 18 -36.69 17.46 -5.96
CA PHE A 18 -35.33 17.85 -6.30
C PHE A 18 -34.40 16.65 -6.03
N THR A 19 -33.71 16.18 -7.05
CA THR A 19 -32.48 15.37 -6.90
C THR A 19 -31.33 16.32 -6.55
N LYS A 20 -31.09 16.56 -5.27
CA LYS A 20 -29.84 17.17 -4.77
C LYS A 20 -29.48 16.63 -3.40
N ASP A 21 -29.18 15.33 -3.30
CA ASP A 21 -28.42 14.80 -2.15
C ASP A 21 -27.71 13.46 -2.47
N VAL A 22 -27.32 13.26 -3.73
CA VAL A 22 -26.36 12.22 -4.11
C VAL A 22 -25.22 12.97 -4.80
N PHE A 23 -23.99 12.74 -4.32
CA PHE A 23 -22.77 13.56 -4.52
C PHE A 23 -22.56 14.72 -3.55
N ALA A 24 -22.58 14.46 -2.24
CA ALA A 24 -21.56 15.10 -1.41
C ALA A 24 -20.21 14.51 -1.85
N GLN A 25 -19.47 15.23 -2.71
CA GLN A 25 -18.04 14.97 -2.89
C GLN A 25 -17.43 14.89 -1.50
N LYS A 26 -16.79 13.76 -1.19
CA LYS A 26 -15.99 13.60 0.02
C LYS A 26 -14.88 14.64 -0.07
N ASN A 27 -15.11 15.81 0.51
CA ASN A 27 -14.23 16.97 0.36
C ASN A 27 -12.94 16.66 1.14
N THR A 28 -12.01 15.95 0.52
CA THR A 28 -10.69 15.69 1.07
C THR A 28 -9.87 16.96 0.90
N GLY A 29 -9.99 17.87 1.88
CA GLY A 29 -9.41 19.23 1.79
C GLY A 29 -7.90 19.27 1.50
N ASN A 30 -7.42 20.44 1.07
CA ASN A 30 -5.98 20.75 0.99
C ASN A 30 -5.54 21.29 2.36
N CYS A 31 -4.91 20.46 3.17
CA CYS A 31 -4.54 20.83 4.53
C CYS A 31 -3.32 21.75 4.55
N ILE A 32 -3.32 22.71 5.47
CA ILE A 32 -2.13 23.50 5.80
C ILE A 32 -1.74 23.14 7.24
N LEU A 33 -0.51 22.67 7.42
CA LEU A 33 0.07 22.37 8.73
C LEU A 33 1.18 23.37 9.02
N GLN A 34 1.03 24.12 10.10
CA GLN A 34 2.03 25.04 10.60
C GLN A 34 2.94 24.33 11.59
N LEU A 35 4.24 24.32 11.28
CA LEU A 35 5.29 23.76 12.13
C LEU A 35 5.67 24.76 13.23
N PRO A 36 6.00 24.28 14.44
CA PRO A 36 6.50 25.14 15.51
C PRO A 36 7.89 25.71 15.18
N THR A 37 8.34 26.66 15.99
CA THR A 37 9.74 27.11 15.97
C THR A 37 10.66 25.96 16.36
N ASN A 38 11.77 25.80 15.63
CA ASN A 38 12.78 24.76 15.88
C ASN A 38 12.21 23.33 15.99
N PRO A 39 11.47 22.82 14.97
CA PRO A 39 10.67 21.59 15.07
C PRO A 39 11.51 20.30 15.22
N LEU A 40 12.84 20.42 15.21
CA LEU A 40 13.78 19.31 15.36
C LEU A 40 14.41 19.25 16.77
N THR A 41 14.03 20.15 17.68
CA THR A 41 14.50 20.15 19.09
C THR A 41 13.47 19.48 20.01
N ALA A 42 13.86 19.17 21.25
CA ALA A 42 12.95 18.58 22.23
C ALA A 42 11.70 19.44 22.47
N GLU A 43 11.90 20.76 22.62
CA GLU A 43 10.81 21.73 22.78
C GLU A 43 9.95 21.84 21.52
N GLY A 44 10.57 21.88 20.34
CA GLY A 44 9.84 21.94 19.08
C GLY A 44 8.99 20.69 18.81
N LEU A 45 9.52 19.50 19.11
CA LEU A 45 8.78 18.24 19.01
C LEU A 45 7.57 18.22 19.96
N ALA A 46 7.72 18.75 21.17
CA ALA A 46 6.66 18.81 22.18
C ALA A 46 5.68 19.99 22.00
N THR A 47 5.98 20.90 21.07
CA THR A 47 5.07 22.00 20.72
C THR A 47 4.05 21.50 19.70
N PRO A 48 2.74 21.70 19.91
CA PRO A 48 1.74 21.24 18.97
C PRO A 48 1.93 21.81 17.56
N PHE A 49 1.84 20.94 16.57
CA PHE A 49 1.79 21.31 15.16
C PHE A 49 0.35 21.72 14.85
N ILE A 50 0.18 22.90 14.25
CA ILE A 50 -1.14 23.53 14.16
C ILE A 50 -1.74 23.26 12.78
N LEU A 51 -2.89 22.58 12.76
CA LEU A 51 -3.70 22.42 11.57
C LEU A 51 -4.54 23.69 11.38
N VAL A 52 -4.25 24.44 10.32
CA VAL A 52 -4.86 25.76 10.07
C VAL A 52 -6.36 25.63 9.80
N LYS A 53 -7.16 26.48 10.47
CA LYS A 53 -8.62 26.45 10.38
C LYS A 53 -9.09 26.89 8.99
N GLY A 54 -10.20 26.30 8.53
CA GLY A 54 -10.79 26.61 7.21
C GLY A 54 -10.23 25.77 6.07
N ASN A 55 -9.07 25.13 6.25
CA ASN A 55 -8.51 24.17 5.31
C ASN A 55 -8.88 22.73 5.66
N CYS A 56 -8.57 22.33 6.89
CA CYS A 56 -8.78 20.99 7.42
C CYS A 56 -9.22 21.05 8.87
N ASP A 57 -9.76 19.94 9.36
CA ASP A 57 -10.22 19.79 10.74
C ASP A 57 -9.77 18.43 11.25
N GLN A 58 -8.95 18.41 12.29
CA GLN A 58 -8.39 17.21 12.88
C GLN A 58 -9.47 16.28 13.46
N THR A 59 -10.65 16.81 13.79
CA THR A 59 -11.80 15.99 14.23
C THR A 59 -12.47 15.25 13.07
N ASN A 60 -12.32 15.72 11.83
CA ASN A 60 -12.85 15.08 10.63
C ASN A 60 -11.94 13.91 10.21
N PRO A 61 -12.45 12.66 10.18
CA PRO A 61 -11.66 11.47 9.84
C PRO A 61 -10.94 11.52 8.48
N ASN A 62 -11.43 12.33 7.53
CA ASN A 62 -10.84 12.46 6.19
C ASN A 62 -9.82 13.61 6.08
N HIS A 63 -9.69 14.45 7.10
CA HIS A 63 -8.79 15.61 7.08
C HIS A 63 -7.56 15.42 7.97
N ARG A 64 -7.55 14.39 8.81
CA ARG A 64 -6.53 14.19 9.85
C ARG A 64 -5.10 14.20 9.30
N VAL A 65 -4.24 14.89 10.02
CA VAL A 65 -2.80 14.97 9.77
C VAL A 65 -2.04 14.40 10.95
N PHE A 66 -0.94 13.71 10.66
CA PHE A 66 -0.09 13.05 11.64
C PHE A 66 1.38 13.37 11.33
N VAL A 67 2.18 13.48 12.39
CA VAL A 67 3.61 13.72 12.32
C VAL A 67 4.33 12.60 13.06
N GLU A 68 5.43 12.14 12.49
CA GLU A 68 6.28 11.12 13.07
C GLU A 68 7.73 11.61 13.05
N ALA A 69 8.40 11.53 14.19
CA ALA A 69 9.80 11.86 14.33
C ALA A 69 10.63 10.60 14.58
N THR A 70 11.74 10.46 13.85
CA THR A 70 12.78 9.48 14.18
C THR A 70 14.03 10.22 14.61
N ILE A 71 14.57 9.80 15.75
CA ILE A 71 15.75 10.36 16.40
C ILE A 71 16.87 9.33 16.25
N PHE A 72 18.05 9.77 15.80
CA PHE A 72 19.24 8.94 15.73
C PHE A 72 20.35 9.55 16.60
N ASP A 73 20.90 8.77 17.52
CA ASP A 73 22.08 9.15 18.29
C ASP A 73 23.33 8.58 17.62
N PRO A 74 24.18 9.41 16.99
CA PRO A 74 25.39 8.94 16.33
C PRO A 74 26.44 8.39 17.32
N ASN A 75 26.41 8.78 18.59
CA ASN A 75 27.39 8.34 19.58
C ASN A 75 27.13 6.90 20.04
N THR A 76 25.87 6.61 20.37
CA THR A 76 25.46 5.27 20.84
C THR A 76 24.96 4.37 19.71
N LYS A 77 24.79 4.92 18.49
CA LYS A 77 24.20 4.25 17.33
C LYS A 77 22.79 3.71 17.60
N THR A 78 22.04 4.40 18.47
CA THR A 78 20.67 4.03 18.84
C THR A 78 19.63 4.95 18.20
N PHE A 79 18.38 4.49 18.20
CA PHE A 79 17.25 5.21 17.64
C PHE A 79 16.20 5.51 18.71
N GLY A 80 15.36 6.49 18.44
CA GLY A 80 14.12 6.76 19.17
C GLY A 80 13.01 7.19 18.22
N VAL A 81 11.76 6.98 18.64
CA VAL A 81 10.57 7.43 17.89
C VAL A 81 9.71 8.33 18.76
N TYR A 82 9.21 9.41 18.18
CA TYR A 82 8.32 10.36 18.84
C TYR A 82 7.17 10.75 17.91
N HIS A 83 5.98 10.96 18.45
CA HIS A 83 4.81 11.38 17.69
C HIS A 83 4.38 12.79 18.09
N PRO A 84 4.86 13.84 17.39
CA PRO A 84 4.41 15.21 17.66
C PRO A 84 2.90 15.36 17.54
N LEU A 85 2.31 16.06 18.51
CA LEU A 85 0.87 16.24 18.55
C LEU A 85 0.43 17.25 17.48
N VAL A 86 -0.62 16.90 16.74
CA VAL A 86 -1.31 17.82 15.81
C VAL A 86 -2.64 18.23 16.42
N ILE A 87 -2.92 19.54 16.48
CA ILE A 87 -4.19 20.08 16.98
C ILE A 87 -4.77 21.10 15.99
N ASN A 88 -6.07 21.39 16.11
CA ASN A 88 -6.70 22.45 15.34
C ASN A 88 -6.25 23.83 15.85
N GLU A 89 -6.07 24.78 14.93
CA GLU A 89 -5.85 26.18 15.25
C GLU A 89 -6.92 26.74 16.20
N GLY A 90 -6.46 27.49 17.21
CA GLY A 90 -7.32 28.06 18.25
C GLY A 90 -7.74 27.08 19.34
N THR A 91 -7.25 25.83 19.32
CA THR A 91 -7.51 24.84 20.38
C THR A 91 -6.28 24.62 21.27
N GLN A 92 -6.49 23.98 22.42
CA GLN A 92 -5.42 23.53 23.31
C GLN A 92 -5.40 22.00 23.37
N PRO A 93 -4.23 21.37 23.54
CA PRO A 93 -4.13 19.94 23.81
C PRO A 93 -5.00 19.53 24.99
N ALA A 94 -5.61 18.34 24.94
CA ALA A 94 -6.31 17.78 26.09
C ALA A 94 -5.34 17.47 27.24
N ILE A 95 -4.13 17.05 26.89
CA ILE A 95 -3.00 16.88 27.82
C ILE A 95 -1.76 17.44 27.10
N LYS A 96 -0.92 18.19 27.83
CA LYS A 96 0.31 18.75 27.29
C LYS A 96 1.23 17.63 26.76
N PRO A 97 1.82 17.76 25.55
CA PRO A 97 2.74 16.76 25.03
C PRO A 97 3.93 16.51 25.95
N VAL A 98 4.40 15.26 25.98
CA VAL A 98 5.61 14.87 26.70
C VAL A 98 6.81 15.49 26.02
N VAL A 99 7.69 16.15 26.77
CA VAL A 99 8.96 16.69 26.23
C VAL A 99 9.96 15.54 26.14
N PRO A 100 10.43 15.16 24.94
CA PRO A 100 11.37 14.05 24.80
C PRO A 100 12.77 14.46 25.29
N SER A 101 13.49 13.54 25.92
CA SER A 101 14.91 13.71 26.22
C SER A 101 15.73 13.33 24.98
N LEU A 102 16.33 14.31 24.32
CA LEU A 102 17.16 14.07 23.13
C LEU A 102 18.62 13.88 23.51
N PRO A 103 19.31 12.84 23.01
CA PRO A 103 20.75 12.70 23.18
C PRO A 103 21.52 13.90 22.61
N GLN A 104 22.70 14.15 23.16
CA GLN A 104 23.58 15.19 22.64
C GLN A 104 23.98 14.86 21.19
N ASN A 105 23.86 15.85 20.30
CA ASN A 105 24.12 15.70 18.86
C ASN A 105 23.18 14.72 18.13
N ALA A 106 22.02 14.39 18.71
CA ALA A 106 21.03 13.58 18.04
C ALA A 106 20.57 14.24 16.74
N VAL A 107 20.40 13.42 15.70
CA VAL A 107 19.87 13.84 14.41
C VAL A 107 18.39 13.47 14.35
N VAL A 108 17.53 14.48 14.27
CA VAL A 108 16.07 14.32 14.23
C VAL A 108 15.56 14.55 12.82
N ALA A 109 14.67 13.68 12.33
CA ALA A 109 13.92 13.90 11.10
C ALA A 109 12.42 13.67 11.31
N LEU A 110 11.61 14.39 10.52
CA LEU A 110 10.16 14.38 10.58
C LEU A 110 9.56 13.83 9.28
N TRP A 111 8.48 13.08 9.40
CA TRP A 111 7.64 12.62 8.29
C TRP A 111 6.19 13.00 8.55
N PHE A 112 5.50 13.43 7.50
CA PHE A 112 4.12 13.91 7.58
C PHE A 112 3.18 12.97 6.82
N LYS A 113 2.04 12.64 7.44
CA LYS A 113 1.00 11.80 6.85
C LYS A 113 -0.33 12.53 6.91
N ALA A 114 -1.04 12.64 5.80
CA ALA A 114 -2.38 13.23 5.75
C ALA A 114 -3.41 12.21 5.24
N LYS A 115 -4.61 12.24 5.81
CA LYS A 115 -5.80 11.54 5.28
C LYS A 115 -6.48 12.33 4.14
N ALA A 116 -6.16 13.60 4.04
CA ALA A 116 -6.68 14.52 3.05
C ALA A 116 -5.93 14.37 1.70
N ASN A 117 -6.33 15.13 0.67
CA ASN A 117 -5.73 15.02 -0.65
C ASN A 117 -4.28 15.51 -0.69
N SER A 118 -3.98 16.58 0.06
CA SER A 118 -2.66 17.17 0.12
C SER A 118 -2.39 17.80 1.48
N ILE A 119 -1.10 17.98 1.78
CA ILE A 119 -0.62 18.72 2.94
C ILE A 119 0.42 19.75 2.47
N THR A 120 0.23 21.00 2.88
CA THR A 120 1.19 22.08 2.69
C THR A 120 1.80 22.42 4.06
N LEU A 121 3.12 22.43 4.14
CA LEU A 121 3.85 22.76 5.37
C LEU A 121 4.18 24.25 5.39
N THR A 122 3.96 24.91 6.52
CA THR A 122 4.28 26.34 6.75
C THR A 122 5.01 26.53 8.09
N GLY A 123 5.49 27.74 8.37
CA GLY A 123 6.32 28.01 9.56
C GLY A 123 7.78 27.60 9.34
N SER A 124 8.41 26.93 10.31
CA SER A 124 9.83 26.53 10.27
C SER A 124 10.08 25.35 9.32
N THR A 125 10.10 25.63 8.02
CA THR A 125 10.12 24.62 6.96
C THR A 125 11.46 24.52 6.22
N GLN A 126 12.52 25.16 6.72
CA GLN A 126 13.79 25.35 6.00
C GLN A 126 14.48 24.04 5.63
N THR A 127 14.27 22.97 6.40
CA THR A 127 14.85 21.63 6.17
C THR A 127 13.87 20.66 5.52
N CYS A 128 12.70 21.15 5.08
CA CYS A 128 11.62 20.32 4.59
C CYS A 128 11.64 20.21 3.06
N VAL A 129 11.49 18.98 2.59
CA VAL A 129 11.34 18.63 1.18
C VAL A 129 10.22 17.59 1.11
N ASP A 130 9.22 17.87 0.27
CA ASP A 130 7.97 17.11 0.18
C ASP A 130 7.31 16.92 1.57
N ALA A 131 6.91 15.69 1.90
CA ALA A 131 6.27 15.34 3.17
C ALA A 131 7.30 14.90 4.25
N SER A 132 8.48 15.52 4.27
CA SER A 132 9.50 15.24 5.30
C SER A 132 10.38 16.45 5.62
N CYS A 133 10.96 16.50 6.82
CA CYS A 133 11.99 17.47 7.20
C CYS A 133 13.24 16.77 7.72
N ASN A 134 14.40 17.24 7.26
CA ASN A 134 15.73 16.76 7.64
C ASN A 134 16.03 15.27 7.32
N ALA A 135 15.19 14.61 6.53
CA ALA A 135 15.34 13.18 6.20
C ALA A 135 16.69 12.85 5.54
N HIS A 136 17.17 13.69 4.61
CA HIS A 136 18.45 13.46 3.96
C HIS A 136 19.64 13.52 4.94
N ALA A 137 19.65 14.49 5.85
CA ALA A 137 20.72 14.58 6.85
C ALA A 137 20.68 13.40 7.82
N PHE A 138 19.48 12.98 8.22
CA PHE A 138 19.25 11.80 9.04
C PHE A 138 19.84 10.54 8.40
N PHE A 139 19.46 10.21 7.16
CA PHE A 139 19.98 9.00 6.51
C PHE A 139 21.50 9.04 6.28
N ARG A 140 22.07 10.23 5.99
CA ARG A 140 23.53 10.40 5.91
C ARG A 140 24.22 10.15 7.25
N ALA A 141 23.66 10.65 8.35
CA ALA A 141 24.23 10.44 9.68
C ALA A 141 24.24 8.95 10.06
N VAL A 142 23.14 8.25 9.77
CA VAL A 142 23.03 6.80 9.98
C VAL A 142 24.04 6.03 9.12
N GLN A 143 24.18 6.42 7.84
CA GLN A 143 25.15 5.82 6.93
C GLN A 143 26.59 6.03 7.42
N ALA A 144 26.96 7.26 7.77
CA ALA A 144 28.29 7.58 8.27
C ALA A 144 28.64 6.81 9.56
N ALA A 145 27.68 6.66 10.47
CA ALA A 145 27.86 5.85 11.68
C ALA A 145 28.07 4.35 11.37
N GLY A 146 27.55 3.88 10.23
CA GLY A 146 27.67 2.51 9.74
C GLY A 146 29.00 2.20 9.05
N GLU A 147 29.78 3.20 8.66
CA GLU A 147 31.10 3.03 8.03
C GLU A 147 32.21 2.64 9.06
N GLY A 148 31.93 2.75 10.36
CA GLY A 148 32.81 2.29 11.46
C GLY A 148 32.53 0.86 11.95
N GLN A 149 33.26 0.39 12.96
CA GLN A 149 32.99 -0.91 13.62
C GLN A 149 31.66 -0.87 14.41
N GLY A 150 30.83 -1.92 14.30
CA GLY A 150 29.57 -2.08 15.03
C GLY A 150 28.32 -1.75 14.20
N ALA A 151 27.35 -2.67 14.21
CA ALA A 151 26.13 -2.56 13.42
C ALA A 151 25.21 -1.45 13.93
N VAL A 152 24.82 -0.53 13.04
CA VAL A 152 23.83 0.52 13.35
C VAL A 152 22.40 -0.02 13.18
N ILE A 153 22.19 -0.95 12.24
CA ILE A 153 20.87 -1.49 11.91
C ILE A 153 20.86 -2.97 12.29
N PRO A 154 19.87 -3.45 13.07
CA PRO A 154 19.81 -4.85 13.50
C PRO A 154 19.70 -5.77 12.28
N PRO A 155 20.37 -6.94 12.24
CA PRO A 155 20.30 -7.83 11.09
C PRO A 155 18.85 -8.26 10.83
N VAL A 156 18.47 -8.38 9.56
CA VAL A 156 17.20 -9.02 9.22
C VAL A 156 17.27 -10.48 9.69
N GLY A 157 16.53 -10.78 10.76
CA GLY A 157 16.46 -12.11 11.37
C GLY A 157 15.89 -13.16 10.41
N ASN A 158 15.85 -14.39 10.87
CA ASN A 158 15.21 -15.50 10.16
C ASN A 158 13.86 -15.84 10.81
N ASP A 159 12.91 -16.24 9.99
CA ASP A 159 11.66 -16.83 10.44
C ASP A 159 11.91 -18.20 11.11
N LYS A 160 10.85 -18.77 11.71
CA LYS A 160 10.88 -20.08 12.37
C LYS A 160 11.30 -21.23 11.46
N MET A 161 11.30 -21.04 10.14
CA MET A 161 11.73 -22.02 9.14
C MET A 161 13.15 -21.76 8.63
N GLY A 162 13.89 -20.83 9.24
CA GLY A 162 15.27 -20.48 8.87
C GLY A 162 15.37 -19.59 7.62
N ARG A 163 14.27 -18.95 7.18
CA ARG A 163 14.25 -18.10 5.98
C ARG A 163 14.43 -16.63 6.38
N PRO A 164 15.09 -15.78 5.58
CA PRO A 164 15.21 -14.36 5.89
C PRO A 164 13.84 -13.72 6.05
N CYS A 165 13.64 -12.97 7.12
CA CYS A 165 12.40 -12.25 7.35
C CYS A 165 12.08 -11.29 6.19
N PRO A 166 10.80 -11.11 5.84
CA PRO A 166 10.40 -10.24 4.74
C PRO A 166 10.92 -8.81 4.93
N LYS A 167 11.60 -8.27 3.90
CA LYS A 167 12.06 -6.88 3.86
C LYS A 167 11.18 -6.06 2.93
N ALA A 168 10.03 -5.55 3.37
CA ALA A 168 9.22 -4.70 2.50
C ALA A 168 9.63 -3.22 2.63
N ARG A 169 9.81 -2.57 1.48
CA ARG A 169 9.76 -1.10 1.35
C ARG A 169 8.34 -0.54 1.49
N PHE A 170 7.36 -1.43 1.69
CA PHE A 170 5.93 -1.16 1.68
C PHE A 170 5.29 -1.25 3.08
N PHE A 171 6.08 -1.00 4.14
CA PHE A 171 5.63 -1.04 5.53
C PHE A 171 5.06 0.28 6.08
N GLY A 172 4.49 1.13 5.21
CA GLY A 172 3.71 2.30 5.62
C GLY A 172 2.47 1.97 6.47
N ALA A 173 2.09 0.69 6.58
CA ALA A 173 0.99 0.21 7.42
C ALA A 173 1.37 -0.04 8.90
N ILE A 174 2.66 -0.15 9.23
CA ILE A 174 3.14 -0.51 10.58
C ILE A 174 3.52 0.71 11.40
N ALA A 175 4.24 1.65 10.79
CA ALA A 175 4.58 2.93 11.40
C ALA A 175 3.31 3.77 11.52
N GLN A 176 2.61 3.66 12.65
CA GLN A 176 1.37 4.35 12.92
C GLN A 176 1.56 5.36 14.03
N THR A 177 1.34 6.63 13.68
CA THR A 177 1.09 7.70 14.62
C THR A 177 -0.36 7.63 15.10
N THR A 178 -0.55 7.68 16.42
CA THR A 178 -1.87 7.60 17.07
C THR A 178 -2.06 8.77 18.04
N PHE A 179 -3.27 9.34 18.06
CA PHE A 179 -3.71 10.34 19.04
C PHE A 179 -4.99 9.89 19.75
N LEU A 180 -5.25 10.49 20.91
CA LEU A 180 -6.51 10.36 21.65
C LEU A 180 -7.34 11.63 21.42
N GLN A 181 -8.55 11.48 20.89
CA GLN A 181 -9.50 12.57 20.66
C GLN A 181 -10.57 12.55 21.76
N THR A 182 -10.71 13.65 22.50
CA THR A 182 -11.79 13.79 23.51
C THR A 182 -13.12 14.15 22.86
N ASN A 183 -14.22 14.01 23.60
CA ASN A 183 -15.55 14.44 23.13
C ASN A 183 -15.63 15.95 22.84
N ALA A 184 -14.77 16.75 23.48
CA ALA A 184 -14.64 18.18 23.23
C ALA A 184 -13.83 18.51 21.96
N GLY A 185 -13.38 17.50 21.21
CA GLY A 185 -12.57 17.68 20.00
C GLY A 185 -11.12 18.07 20.25
N GLN A 186 -10.63 17.91 21.48
CA GLN A 186 -9.23 18.14 21.83
C GLN A 186 -8.41 16.85 21.64
N PHE A 187 -7.11 16.99 21.41
CA PHE A 187 -6.21 15.86 21.14
C PHE A 187 -5.11 15.73 22.20
N ALA A 188 -4.67 14.51 22.45
CA ALA A 188 -3.50 14.17 23.26
C ALA A 188 -2.67 13.06 22.59
N GLN A 189 -1.39 12.95 22.96
CA GLN A 189 -0.56 11.81 22.57
C GLN A 189 -1.13 10.50 23.14
N ALA A 190 -1.01 9.40 22.40
CA ALA A 190 -1.59 8.11 22.77
C ALA A 190 -0.72 7.26 23.69
N THR A 191 -0.25 7.84 24.80
CA THR A 191 0.49 7.12 25.85
C THR A 191 -0.44 6.42 26.84
N GLU A 192 0.06 5.40 27.54
CA GLU A 192 -0.68 4.72 28.60
C GLU A 192 -1.13 5.68 29.71
N ALA A 193 -0.24 6.60 30.12
CA ALA A 193 -0.57 7.63 31.09
C ALA A 193 -1.74 8.52 30.66
N ASN A 194 -1.79 8.90 29.37
CA ASN A 194 -2.88 9.72 28.84
C ASN A 194 -4.19 8.92 28.70
N ARG A 195 -4.11 7.63 28.35
CA ARG A 195 -5.28 6.73 28.31
C ARG A 195 -5.90 6.55 29.69
N ASN A 196 -5.07 6.45 30.73
CA ASN A 196 -5.53 6.32 32.11
C ASN A 196 -6.11 7.64 32.65
N THR A 197 -5.60 8.79 32.17
CA THR A 197 -6.07 10.12 32.57
C THR A 197 -7.37 10.51 31.86
N LEU A 198 -7.48 10.24 30.57
CA LEU A 198 -8.68 10.54 29.77
C LEU A 198 -9.72 9.44 29.95
N LYS A 199 -10.80 9.71 30.69
CA LYS A 199 -11.86 8.72 30.95
C LYS A 199 -12.73 8.38 29.72
N GLN A 200 -12.81 9.29 28.74
CA GLN A 200 -13.58 9.12 27.51
C GLN A 200 -12.83 9.73 26.33
N PHE A 201 -12.42 8.89 25.39
CA PHE A 201 -11.71 9.30 24.18
C PHE A 201 -11.96 8.32 23.03
N ALA A 202 -11.81 8.82 21.80
CA ALA A 202 -11.65 8.00 20.61
C ALA A 202 -10.17 7.94 20.22
N GLU A 203 -9.67 6.76 19.92
CA GLU A 203 -8.31 6.59 19.39
C GLU A 203 -8.31 6.77 17.87
N VAL A 204 -7.41 7.62 17.37
CA VAL A 204 -7.32 7.96 15.95
C VAL A 204 -5.90 7.71 15.43
N SER A 205 -5.77 7.07 14.28
CA SER A 205 -4.48 6.64 13.73
C SER A 205 -4.26 7.11 12.29
N SER A 206 -2.98 7.33 11.95
CA SER A 206 -2.49 7.54 10.59
C SER A 206 -2.67 6.31 9.68
N GLY A 207 -2.86 5.11 10.23
CA GLY A 207 -3.21 3.90 9.48
C GLY A 207 -4.61 3.97 8.86
N SER A 208 -4.87 3.31 7.72
CA SER A 208 -6.23 3.29 7.14
C SER A 208 -7.23 2.74 8.17
N ALA A 209 -8.46 3.25 8.21
CA ALA A 209 -9.46 3.16 9.30
C ALA A 209 -9.82 1.76 9.88
N ASN A 210 -9.17 0.68 9.45
CA ASN A 210 -9.19 -0.63 10.10
C ASN A 210 -7.86 -0.88 10.82
N SER A 211 -7.83 -0.69 12.15
CA SER A 211 -6.75 -1.13 13.06
C SER A 211 -6.41 -2.63 12.96
N LEU A 212 -7.29 -3.40 12.30
CA LEU A 212 -7.04 -4.79 11.91
C LEU A 212 -5.84 -4.95 10.96
N LYS A 213 -5.47 -3.95 10.15
CA LYS A 213 -4.36 -4.05 9.18
C LYS A 213 -2.98 -4.16 9.84
N SER A 214 -2.68 -3.33 10.84
CA SER A 214 -1.40 -3.39 11.57
C SER A 214 -1.39 -4.57 12.51
N ALA A 215 -2.48 -4.84 13.22
CA ALA A 215 -2.59 -5.99 14.10
C ALA A 215 -2.42 -7.30 13.32
N PHE A 216 -3.00 -7.43 12.13
CA PHE A 216 -2.85 -8.62 11.30
C PHE A 216 -1.42 -8.78 10.78
N PHE A 217 -0.79 -7.71 10.32
CA PHE A 217 0.59 -7.75 9.84
C PHE A 217 1.60 -8.04 10.95
N GLU A 218 1.48 -7.37 12.11
CA GLU A 218 2.30 -7.65 13.28
C GLU A 218 2.08 -9.07 13.80
N ARG A 219 0.83 -9.56 13.81
CA ARG A 219 0.53 -10.97 14.12
C ARG A 219 1.10 -11.93 13.10
N ALA A 220 1.11 -11.59 11.81
CA ALA A 220 1.70 -12.42 10.77
C ALA A 220 3.23 -12.48 10.90
N LEU A 221 3.90 -11.34 11.12
CA LEU A 221 5.34 -11.33 11.43
C LEU A 221 5.65 -12.10 12.70
N ALA A 222 4.91 -11.88 13.79
CA ALA A 222 5.08 -12.62 15.04
C ALA A 222 4.83 -14.13 14.88
N ALA A 223 3.83 -14.51 14.06
CA ALA A 223 3.56 -15.91 13.74
C ALA A 223 4.76 -16.55 13.01
N LEU A 224 5.39 -15.81 12.10
CA LEU A 224 6.62 -16.19 11.42
C LEU A 224 7.86 -16.15 12.33
N GLY A 225 7.81 -15.53 13.50
CA GLY A 225 8.97 -15.29 14.35
C GLY A 225 9.87 -14.16 13.85
N CYS A 226 9.33 -13.28 13.01
CA CYS A 226 10.00 -12.11 12.48
C CYS A 226 9.70 -10.88 13.32
N THR A 227 10.75 -10.12 13.64
CA THR A 227 10.62 -8.86 14.40
C THR A 227 10.87 -7.67 13.47
N PRO A 228 9.94 -6.70 13.38
CA PRO A 228 10.20 -5.46 12.65
C PRO A 228 11.31 -4.65 13.33
N PHE A 229 11.94 -3.74 12.59
CA PHE A 229 12.87 -2.80 13.21
C PHE A 229 12.09 -1.75 14.00
N GLN A 230 12.24 -1.78 15.31
CA GLN A 230 11.60 -0.86 16.25
C GLN A 230 12.65 -0.13 17.09
N ALA A 231 12.26 1.00 17.64
CA ALA A 231 13.05 1.76 18.60
C ALA A 231 12.18 2.25 19.78
N PRO A 232 12.78 2.56 20.93
CA PRO A 232 12.03 3.07 22.08
C PRO A 232 11.21 4.31 21.75
N SER A 233 9.99 4.35 22.29
CA SER A 233 9.17 5.55 22.36
C SER A 233 9.85 6.60 23.22
N MET A 234 9.95 7.81 22.72
CA MET A 234 10.41 8.97 23.48
C MET A 234 9.25 9.67 24.22
N MET A 235 8.05 9.08 24.19
CA MET A 235 6.85 9.59 24.88
C MET A 235 6.55 8.82 26.16
N GLU A 236 6.97 7.56 26.27
CA GLU A 236 6.72 6.68 27.42
C GLU A 236 7.73 5.53 27.49
N GLN A 237 8.02 5.05 28.69
CA GLN A 237 9.02 4.01 28.91
C GLN A 237 8.49 2.61 28.54
N GLY A 238 9.38 1.74 28.06
CA GLY A 238 9.06 0.33 27.78
C GLY A 238 8.25 0.08 26.51
N VAL A 239 7.81 1.12 25.80
CA VAL A 239 7.08 0.99 24.54
C VAL A 239 8.05 1.06 23.37
N MET A 240 7.97 0.08 22.47
CA MET A 240 8.73 0.03 21.23
C MET A 240 7.82 0.43 20.07
N LEU A 241 8.29 1.36 19.24
CA LEU A 241 7.56 1.89 18.09
C LEU A 241 8.33 1.61 16.80
N ASN A 242 7.58 1.49 15.71
CA ASN A 242 8.15 1.51 14.36
C ASN A 242 8.08 2.95 13.81
N SER A 243 8.90 3.25 12.80
CA SER A 243 8.83 4.50 12.05
C SER A 243 9.09 4.25 10.56
N ILE A 244 8.69 5.21 9.71
CA ILE A 244 9.01 5.21 8.29
C ILE A 244 10.53 5.08 8.09
N ALA A 245 11.30 5.86 8.86
CA ALA A 245 12.75 5.86 8.73
C ALA A 245 13.37 4.51 9.09
N LEU A 246 12.91 3.87 10.18
CA LEU A 246 13.37 2.54 10.58
C LEU A 246 13.04 1.50 9.51
N ASN A 247 11.84 1.57 8.92
CA ASN A 247 11.46 0.68 7.81
C ASN A 247 12.37 0.87 6.58
N GLU A 248 12.67 2.12 6.19
CA GLU A 248 13.58 2.39 5.08
C GLU A 248 15.01 1.91 5.36
N LEU A 249 15.51 2.08 6.59
CA LEU A 249 16.82 1.58 7.00
C LEU A 249 16.88 0.05 6.97
N PHE A 250 15.85 -0.61 7.51
CA PHE A 250 15.77 -2.07 7.56
C PHE A 250 15.68 -2.70 6.15
N HIS A 251 14.98 -2.04 5.23
CA HIS A 251 14.92 -2.46 3.83
C HIS A 251 16.28 -2.34 3.12
N ASN A 252 17.01 -1.24 3.33
CA ASN A 252 18.23 -0.90 2.60
C ASN A 252 19.55 -1.38 3.25
N GLN A 253 19.50 -2.33 4.18
CA GLN A 253 20.69 -2.82 4.90
C GLN A 253 21.90 -3.27 4.05
N PRO A 254 21.73 -3.97 2.91
CA PRO A 254 22.89 -4.42 2.13
C PRO A 254 23.68 -3.28 1.49
N SER A 255 23.05 -2.10 1.26
CA SER A 255 23.70 -0.92 0.68
C SER A 255 24.47 -0.08 1.68
N LEU A 256 24.11 -0.12 2.98
CA LEU A 256 24.73 0.72 4.00
C LEU A 256 26.02 0.12 4.58
N ASN A 257 26.17 -1.21 4.55
CA ASN A 257 27.39 -1.90 5.02
C ASN A 257 28.43 -2.14 3.90
N LYS A 258 28.18 -1.71 2.66
CA LYS A 258 29.01 -2.00 1.47
C LYS A 258 29.82 -0.82 0.93
N ALA A 259 30.00 0.25 1.69
CA ALA A 259 30.85 1.37 1.26
C ALA A 259 32.36 1.02 1.19
N ASN A 260 32.77 -0.18 1.60
CA ASN A 260 34.18 -0.59 1.65
C ASN A 260 34.49 -1.84 0.80
N THR A 261 34.27 -1.77 -0.52
CA THR A 261 34.91 -2.67 -1.53
C THR A 261 34.74 -2.08 -2.94
N TYR A 262 35.25 -0.88 -3.19
CA TYR A 262 35.54 -0.46 -4.56
C TYR A 262 36.89 0.27 -4.63
N HIS A 263 37.94 -0.42 -4.19
CA HIS A 263 39.30 -0.09 -4.60
C HIS A 263 39.70 -0.91 -5.83
N ARG A 264 39.75 -0.19 -6.95
CA ARG A 264 40.82 -0.19 -7.97
C ARG A 264 41.43 -1.56 -8.35
N GLY A 265 41.11 -2.03 -9.56
CA GLY A 265 42.00 -2.86 -10.38
C GLY A 265 41.35 -4.12 -10.95
N GLY A 266 41.00 -4.10 -12.24
CA GLY A 266 40.56 -5.32 -12.92
C GLY A 266 40.11 -5.07 -14.37
N ARG A 267 41.00 -5.39 -15.31
CA ARG A 267 40.90 -5.18 -16.77
C ARG A 267 39.53 -5.55 -17.38
N LYS A 268 39.00 -4.67 -18.23
CA LYS A 268 37.92 -4.98 -19.17
C LYS A 268 38.36 -6.14 -20.09
N ARG A 269 37.83 -7.35 -19.89
CA ARG A 269 37.81 -8.37 -20.95
C ARG A 269 36.57 -8.16 -21.78
N ARG A 270 36.78 -7.82 -23.05
CA ARG A 270 35.77 -7.72 -24.09
C ARG A 270 35.40 -9.15 -24.48
N ILE A 271 34.27 -9.66 -24.00
CA ILE A 271 33.70 -10.93 -24.50
C ILE A 271 32.87 -10.55 -25.72
N SER A 272 33.42 -10.79 -26.90
CA SER A 272 32.71 -10.71 -28.17
C SER A 272 31.93 -12.02 -28.35
N GLY A 273 30.68 -12.05 -27.92
CA GLY A 273 29.77 -13.18 -28.12
C GLY A 273 29.00 -13.01 -29.42
N HIS A 274 29.37 -13.80 -30.44
CA HIS A 274 28.59 -13.99 -31.66
C HIS A 274 27.19 -14.52 -31.31
N PHE A 275 26.15 -13.71 -31.58
CA PHE A 275 24.76 -14.15 -31.53
C PHE A 275 24.46 -15.01 -32.76
N GLY A 276 24.77 -16.31 -32.67
CA GLY A 276 24.32 -17.30 -33.63
C GLY A 276 22.84 -17.59 -33.41
N LYS A 277 21.96 -17.10 -34.30
CA LYS A 277 20.59 -17.55 -34.41
C LYS A 277 20.59 -19.05 -34.72
N ARG A 278 20.23 -19.89 -33.74
CA ARG A 278 19.68 -21.22 -34.00
C ARG A 278 18.29 -21.27 -33.39
N SER A 279 17.29 -21.02 -34.24
CA SER A 279 15.94 -21.51 -34.00
C SER A 279 15.99 -23.03 -34.10
N SER A 280 16.14 -23.71 -32.97
CA SER A 280 15.75 -25.10 -32.85
C SER A 280 14.26 -25.16 -32.55
N HIS A 281 13.46 -25.36 -33.60
CA HIS A 281 12.14 -25.96 -33.47
C HIS A 281 12.30 -27.31 -32.78
N LEU A 282 12.00 -27.36 -31.48
CA LEU A 282 11.71 -28.62 -30.78
C LEU A 282 10.20 -28.68 -30.59
N SER A 283 9.61 -29.53 -31.43
CA SER A 283 8.25 -30.06 -31.32
C SER A 283 8.11 -30.86 -30.03
N GLY A 284 7.87 -30.16 -28.92
CA GLY A 284 7.13 -30.71 -27.78
C GLY A 284 5.68 -30.27 -27.92
N SER A 285 4.72 -31.11 -27.56
CA SER A 285 3.28 -30.81 -27.47
C SER A 285 3.03 -29.58 -26.57
N GLY A 286 3.21 -28.38 -27.14
CA GLY A 286 3.20 -27.12 -26.42
C GLY A 286 1.78 -26.64 -26.24
N LEU A 287 1.27 -26.67 -25.01
CA LEU A 287 0.10 -25.87 -24.69
C LEU A 287 0.44 -24.40 -24.96
N ASP A 288 -0.28 -23.76 -25.89
CA ASP A 288 -0.14 -22.34 -26.13
C ASP A 288 -0.84 -21.58 -24.99
N CYS A 289 -0.11 -21.36 -23.89
CA CYS A 289 -0.65 -20.63 -22.74
C CYS A 289 -1.05 -19.19 -23.10
N LEU A 290 -0.44 -18.57 -24.13
CA LEU A 290 -0.87 -17.25 -24.62
C LEU A 290 -2.22 -17.35 -25.33
N ALA A 291 -2.47 -18.41 -26.10
CA ALA A 291 -3.79 -18.64 -26.68
C ALA A 291 -4.86 -18.82 -25.60
N ILE A 292 -4.59 -19.59 -24.54
CA ILE A 292 -5.51 -19.74 -23.39
C ILE A 292 -5.71 -18.39 -22.67
N ALA A 293 -4.68 -17.57 -22.55
CA ALA A 293 -4.79 -16.24 -21.95
C ALA A 293 -5.65 -15.28 -22.80
N ASN A 294 -5.70 -15.49 -24.11
CA ASN A 294 -6.45 -14.67 -25.06
C ASN A 294 -7.88 -15.19 -25.32
N THR A 295 -8.21 -16.41 -24.88
CA THR A 295 -9.59 -16.89 -24.93
C THR A 295 -10.43 -16.21 -23.83
N PRO A 296 -11.55 -15.57 -24.19
CA PRO A 296 -12.50 -15.09 -23.19
C PRO A 296 -12.93 -16.26 -22.29
N PRO A 297 -13.11 -16.04 -20.98
CA PRO A 297 -13.72 -17.06 -20.15
C PRO A 297 -15.08 -17.46 -20.75
N PRO A 298 -15.45 -18.76 -20.70
CA PRO A 298 -16.75 -19.19 -21.20
C PRO A 298 -17.85 -18.33 -20.58
N ALA A 299 -18.84 -17.94 -21.38
CA ALA A 299 -20.04 -17.24 -20.92
C ALA A 299 -20.91 -18.20 -20.09
N GLY A 300 -20.43 -18.59 -18.91
CA GLY A 300 -21.26 -19.13 -17.84
C GLY A 300 -21.92 -17.98 -17.08
N ASP A 301 -22.81 -18.32 -16.14
CA ASP A 301 -23.42 -17.38 -15.19
C ASP A 301 -22.34 -16.65 -14.40
N VAL A 302 -21.84 -15.54 -14.94
CA VAL A 302 -21.03 -14.59 -14.21
C VAL A 302 -21.99 -13.91 -13.26
N ASP A 303 -21.92 -14.27 -11.99
CA ASP A 303 -22.64 -13.58 -10.92
C ASP A 303 -22.19 -12.10 -10.90
N ASP A 304 -22.96 -11.26 -11.58
CA ASP A 304 -22.77 -9.81 -11.69
C ASP A 304 -23.43 -9.05 -10.54
N THR A 305 -24.01 -9.78 -9.58
CA THR A 305 -24.80 -9.18 -8.51
C THR A 305 -23.94 -8.35 -7.57
N THR A 306 -24.55 -7.30 -7.03
CA THR A 306 -23.97 -6.50 -5.96
C THR A 306 -24.70 -6.81 -4.66
N VAL A 307 -23.95 -7.22 -3.64
CA VAL A 307 -24.50 -7.57 -2.32
C VAL A 307 -24.23 -6.44 -1.35
N ASN A 308 -25.25 -5.95 -0.65
CA ASN A 308 -25.06 -4.95 0.38
C ASN A 308 -24.44 -5.59 1.63
N THR A 309 -23.30 -5.06 2.07
CA THR A 309 -22.63 -5.47 3.31
C THR A 309 -22.58 -4.32 4.31
N LYS A 310 -22.29 -4.60 5.58
CA LYS A 310 -22.04 -3.56 6.59
C LYS A 310 -20.85 -2.63 6.27
N PHE A 311 -20.05 -2.98 5.26
CA PHE A 311 -18.88 -2.22 4.82
C PHE A 311 -19.12 -1.47 3.50
N GLY A 312 -20.34 -1.49 2.98
CA GLY A 312 -20.71 -0.94 1.66
C GLY A 312 -21.06 -2.04 0.64
N PRO A 313 -21.48 -1.65 -0.57
CA PRO A 313 -21.86 -2.59 -1.63
C PRO A 313 -20.65 -3.41 -2.09
N LEU A 314 -20.78 -4.73 -2.11
CA LEU A 314 -19.80 -5.68 -2.61
C LEU A 314 -20.20 -6.11 -4.03
N SER A 315 -19.54 -5.52 -5.02
CA SER A 315 -19.78 -5.80 -6.44
C SER A 315 -19.14 -7.11 -6.91
N ALA A 316 -19.53 -7.59 -8.09
CA ALA A 316 -18.87 -8.71 -8.73
C ALA A 316 -17.37 -8.45 -9.00
N VAL A 317 -17.01 -7.22 -9.36
CA VAL A 317 -15.61 -6.81 -9.61
C VAL A 317 -14.79 -6.84 -8.32
N ASP A 318 -15.40 -6.53 -7.17
CA ASP A 318 -14.76 -6.66 -5.86
C ASP A 318 -14.44 -8.14 -5.54
N ARG A 319 -15.43 -9.03 -5.73
CA ARG A 319 -15.26 -10.47 -5.52
C ARG A 319 -14.22 -11.05 -6.48
N GLU A 320 -14.20 -10.58 -7.73
CA GLU A 320 -13.22 -10.97 -8.74
C GLU A 320 -11.79 -10.67 -8.31
N LEU A 321 -11.53 -9.48 -7.76
CA LEU A 321 -10.18 -9.14 -7.30
C LEU A 321 -9.70 -10.10 -6.20
N VAL A 322 -10.54 -10.38 -5.20
CA VAL A 322 -10.20 -11.32 -4.12
C VAL A 322 -9.87 -12.70 -4.69
N ARG A 323 -10.68 -13.18 -5.63
CA ARG A 323 -10.47 -14.46 -6.29
C ARG A 323 -9.19 -14.50 -7.13
N LYS A 324 -8.87 -13.43 -7.87
CA LYS A 324 -7.63 -13.32 -8.66
C LYS A 324 -6.40 -13.37 -7.78
N VAL A 325 -6.42 -12.69 -6.63
CA VAL A 325 -5.30 -12.74 -5.67
C VAL A 325 -5.16 -14.14 -5.06
N ARG A 326 -6.27 -14.81 -4.70
CA ARG A 326 -6.24 -16.22 -4.26
C ARG A 326 -5.65 -17.13 -5.32
N LEU A 327 -6.14 -17.03 -6.56
CA LEU A 327 -5.64 -17.78 -7.70
C LEU A 327 -4.15 -17.55 -7.91
N ALA A 328 -3.65 -16.32 -7.77
CA ALA A 328 -2.22 -16.03 -7.88
C ALA A 328 -1.41 -16.80 -6.83
N THR A 329 -1.82 -16.80 -5.56
CA THR A 329 -1.13 -17.58 -4.51
C THR A 329 -1.08 -19.07 -4.82
N LEU A 330 -2.17 -19.67 -5.32
CA LEU A 330 -2.25 -21.11 -5.55
C LEU A 330 -1.18 -21.66 -6.52
N TRP A 331 -0.63 -20.82 -7.41
CA TRP A 331 0.45 -21.24 -8.32
C TRP A 331 1.77 -20.48 -8.11
N GLU A 332 1.75 -19.18 -7.77
CA GLU A 332 2.98 -18.38 -7.63
C GLU A 332 3.77 -18.76 -6.37
N LEU A 333 3.09 -19.12 -5.28
CA LEU A 333 3.76 -19.58 -4.05
C LEU A 333 4.55 -20.87 -4.28
N PRO A 334 3.96 -21.97 -4.80
CA PRO A 334 4.74 -23.19 -5.07
C PRO A 334 5.80 -22.98 -6.15
N MET A 335 5.52 -22.21 -7.21
CA MET A 335 6.53 -21.93 -8.24
C MET A 335 7.70 -21.09 -7.71
N ALA A 336 7.44 -20.09 -6.86
CA ALA A 336 8.50 -19.32 -6.22
C ALA A 336 9.37 -20.20 -5.32
N ARG A 337 8.76 -21.13 -4.57
CA ARG A 337 9.50 -22.11 -3.75
C ARG A 337 10.39 -23.01 -4.60
N GLU A 338 9.89 -23.51 -5.73
CA GLU A 338 10.66 -24.32 -6.69
C GLU A 338 11.84 -23.51 -7.25
N ALA A 339 11.58 -22.27 -7.70
CA ALA A 339 12.59 -21.41 -8.31
C ALA A 339 13.74 -21.08 -7.35
N ARG A 340 13.51 -20.99 -6.03
CA ARG A 340 14.60 -20.84 -5.05
C ARG A 340 15.63 -21.97 -5.12
N GLN A 341 15.20 -23.16 -5.49
CA GLN A 341 16.04 -24.35 -5.56
C GLN A 341 16.60 -24.53 -6.97
N ARG A 342 15.72 -24.47 -7.97
CA ARG A 342 15.98 -24.88 -9.35
C ARG A 342 16.54 -23.79 -10.27
N ALA A 343 16.32 -22.50 -9.96
CA ALA A 343 16.75 -21.42 -10.84
C ALA A 343 18.27 -21.44 -11.09
N GLU A 344 18.70 -20.94 -12.24
CA GLU A 344 20.12 -20.83 -12.59
C GLU A 344 20.74 -19.58 -11.94
N LEU A 345 20.07 -18.44 -12.08
CA LEU A 345 20.57 -17.15 -11.60
C LEU A 345 20.31 -16.99 -10.10
N GLY A 346 21.36 -16.66 -9.35
CA GLY A 346 21.23 -16.30 -7.95
C GLY A 346 20.30 -15.09 -7.71
N LYS A 347 20.09 -14.22 -8.71
CA LYS A 347 19.11 -13.13 -8.62
C LYS A 347 17.67 -13.66 -8.63
N VAL A 348 17.34 -14.62 -9.50
CA VAL A 348 16.02 -15.25 -9.56
C VAL A 348 15.73 -15.97 -8.24
N LYS A 349 16.68 -16.75 -7.71
CA LYS A 349 16.53 -17.38 -6.37
C LYS A 349 16.19 -16.38 -5.27
N ARG A 350 16.87 -15.22 -5.23
CA ARG A 350 16.64 -14.19 -4.21
C ARG A 350 15.27 -13.53 -4.34
N ILE A 351 14.85 -13.14 -5.55
CA ILE A 351 13.53 -12.52 -5.73
C ILE A 351 12.41 -13.53 -5.47
N SER A 352 12.59 -14.80 -5.83
CA SER A 352 11.59 -15.84 -5.57
C SER A 352 11.42 -16.10 -4.06
N ALA A 353 12.46 -15.94 -3.25
CA ALA A 353 12.31 -15.94 -1.79
C ALA A 353 11.44 -14.79 -1.27
N THR A 354 11.59 -13.61 -1.84
CA THR A 354 10.72 -12.47 -1.52
C THR A 354 9.28 -12.72 -1.95
N ILE A 355 9.07 -13.16 -3.19
CA ILE A 355 7.75 -13.47 -3.75
C ILE A 355 7.04 -14.57 -2.94
N GLU A 356 7.72 -15.68 -2.62
CA GLU A 356 7.16 -16.76 -1.79
C GLU A 356 6.63 -16.21 -0.45
N ALA A 357 7.46 -15.44 0.27
CA ALA A 357 7.09 -14.92 1.57
C ALA A 357 5.93 -13.90 1.49
N GLN A 358 5.91 -13.08 0.42
CA GLN A 358 4.86 -12.09 0.21
C GLN A 358 3.52 -12.72 -0.23
N HIS A 359 3.55 -13.84 -0.95
CA HIS A 359 2.33 -14.60 -1.26
C HIS A 359 1.70 -15.27 -0.04
N VAL A 360 2.48 -15.73 0.94
CA VAL A 360 1.94 -16.21 2.23
C VAL A 360 1.12 -15.09 2.91
N PHE A 361 1.62 -13.86 2.85
CA PHE A 361 0.91 -12.71 3.43
C PHE A 361 -0.36 -12.35 2.64
N LEU A 362 -0.28 -12.33 1.31
CA LEU A 362 -1.44 -12.07 0.45
C LEU A 362 -2.55 -13.10 0.63
N ASP A 363 -2.19 -14.37 0.82
CA ASP A 363 -3.15 -15.45 1.05
C ASP A 363 -3.90 -15.26 2.36
N ALA A 364 -3.17 -14.95 3.43
CA ALA A 364 -3.77 -14.67 4.72
C ALA A 364 -4.68 -13.41 4.65
N ALA A 365 -4.31 -12.41 3.83
CA ALA A 365 -5.15 -11.23 3.60
C ALA A 365 -6.46 -11.57 2.84
N VAL A 366 -6.41 -12.52 1.89
CA VAL A 366 -7.61 -13.08 1.25
C VAL A 366 -8.51 -13.74 2.28
N ASP A 367 -7.96 -14.61 3.12
CA ASP A 367 -8.74 -15.31 4.17
C ASP A 367 -9.46 -14.33 5.09
N GLY A 368 -8.80 -13.24 5.47
CA GLY A 368 -9.40 -12.18 6.30
C GLY A 368 -10.57 -11.46 5.64
N VAL A 369 -10.59 -11.33 4.30
CA VAL A 369 -11.75 -10.78 3.56
C VAL A 369 -12.85 -11.82 3.46
N VAL A 370 -12.50 -13.08 3.14
CA VAL A 370 -13.44 -14.19 2.98
C VAL A 370 -14.24 -14.43 4.27
N GLN A 371 -13.58 -14.41 5.43
CA GLN A 371 -14.24 -14.54 6.74
C GLN A 371 -15.29 -13.46 7.02
N GLN A 372 -15.16 -12.27 6.41
CA GLN A 372 -16.07 -11.15 6.63
C GLN A 372 -17.22 -11.08 5.63
N MET A 373 -17.09 -11.74 4.48
CA MET A 373 -17.95 -11.51 3.31
C MET A 373 -18.46 -12.79 2.63
N ALA A 374 -18.06 -13.98 3.11
CA ALA A 374 -18.48 -15.28 2.59
C ALA A 374 -18.32 -15.40 1.06
N ILE A 375 -17.17 -14.99 0.54
CA ILE A 375 -16.86 -15.07 -0.88
C ILE A 375 -16.30 -16.47 -1.19
N ASP A 376 -16.89 -17.16 -2.16
CA ASP A 376 -16.41 -18.46 -2.61
C ASP A 376 -15.00 -18.36 -3.23
N MET A 377 -14.09 -19.19 -2.73
CA MET A 377 -12.69 -19.18 -3.13
C MET A 377 -12.29 -20.47 -3.85
N PRO A 378 -11.51 -20.36 -4.94
CA PRO A 378 -10.89 -21.52 -5.56
C PRO A 378 -9.85 -22.13 -4.63
N THR A 379 -9.72 -23.45 -4.74
CA THR A 379 -8.78 -24.27 -3.97
C THR A 379 -7.66 -24.85 -4.83
N GLU A 380 -7.74 -24.70 -6.16
CA GLU A 380 -6.71 -25.11 -7.10
C GLU A 380 -6.45 -24.06 -8.20
N PRO A 381 -5.27 -24.07 -8.83
CA PRO A 381 -5.00 -23.22 -9.99
C PRO A 381 -5.95 -23.51 -11.15
N ASN A 382 -6.33 -22.48 -11.90
CA ASN A 382 -7.16 -22.64 -13.09
C ASN A 382 -6.37 -23.21 -14.30
N THR A 383 -7.05 -23.50 -15.40
CA THR A 383 -6.44 -24.07 -16.62
C THR A 383 -5.26 -23.24 -17.14
N LEU A 384 -5.38 -21.91 -17.15
CA LEU A 384 -4.33 -21.02 -17.63
C LEU A 384 -3.09 -21.09 -16.71
N GLN A 385 -3.29 -21.10 -15.40
CA GLN A 385 -2.21 -21.19 -14.43
C GLN A 385 -1.54 -22.57 -14.44
N LYS A 386 -2.32 -23.65 -14.59
CA LYS A 386 -1.79 -25.00 -14.81
C LYS A 386 -0.90 -25.06 -16.06
N CYS A 387 -1.27 -24.32 -17.11
CA CYS A 387 -0.43 -24.16 -18.30
C CYS A 387 0.89 -23.44 -17.98
N PHE A 388 0.85 -22.31 -17.25
CA PHE A 388 2.06 -21.59 -16.83
C PHE A 388 3.03 -22.48 -16.03
N ILE A 389 2.49 -23.23 -15.05
CA ILE A 389 3.27 -24.18 -14.25
C ILE A 389 3.97 -25.20 -15.17
N ALA A 390 3.22 -25.83 -16.08
CA ALA A 390 3.75 -26.83 -16.99
C ALA A 390 4.86 -26.27 -17.90
N ASP A 391 4.66 -25.07 -18.46
CA ASP A 391 5.66 -24.42 -19.31
C ASP A 391 6.94 -24.11 -18.53
N ILE A 392 6.84 -23.55 -17.31
CA ILE A 392 8.02 -23.30 -16.47
C ILE A 392 8.74 -24.62 -16.14
N GLN A 393 8.00 -25.64 -15.73
CA GLN A 393 8.58 -26.91 -15.28
C GLN A 393 9.23 -27.72 -16.40
N ALA A 394 8.82 -27.50 -17.65
CA ALA A 394 9.44 -28.11 -18.83
C ALA A 394 10.84 -27.54 -19.13
N GLN A 395 11.19 -26.36 -18.62
CA GLN A 395 12.46 -25.70 -18.89
C GLN A 395 13.55 -26.03 -17.86
N SER A 396 14.81 -25.74 -18.19
CA SER A 396 15.95 -25.90 -17.27
C SER A 396 16.98 -24.78 -17.48
N GLY A 397 17.88 -24.59 -16.52
CA GLY A 397 18.94 -23.56 -16.62
C GLY A 397 18.36 -22.16 -16.81
N ILE A 398 18.97 -21.37 -17.71
CA ILE A 398 18.53 -20.00 -17.97
C ILE A 398 17.13 -19.91 -18.62
N ASP A 399 16.70 -20.95 -19.34
CA ASP A 399 15.38 -20.99 -19.96
C ASP A 399 14.27 -21.15 -18.91
N TYR A 400 14.56 -21.85 -17.80
CA TYR A 400 13.70 -21.91 -16.62
C TYR A 400 13.50 -20.52 -16.02
N ASP A 401 14.59 -19.82 -15.75
CA ASP A 401 14.56 -18.48 -15.17
C ASP A 401 13.77 -17.50 -16.03
N THR A 402 14.00 -17.56 -17.34
CA THR A 402 13.35 -16.69 -18.32
C THR A 402 11.85 -16.96 -18.40
N THR A 403 11.46 -18.24 -18.42
CA THR A 403 10.05 -18.65 -18.50
C THR A 403 9.30 -18.38 -17.20
N PHE A 404 9.96 -18.58 -16.05
CA PHE A 404 9.47 -18.18 -14.73
C PHE A 404 9.19 -16.67 -14.69
N VAL A 405 10.18 -15.83 -15.05
CA VAL A 405 10.01 -14.38 -15.05
C VAL A 405 8.91 -13.94 -16.01
N LYS A 406 8.82 -14.56 -17.19
CA LYS A 406 7.80 -14.26 -18.18
C LYS A 406 6.39 -14.43 -17.61
N TRP A 407 6.08 -15.61 -17.05
CA TRP A 407 4.71 -15.90 -16.64
C TRP A 407 4.28 -15.18 -15.37
N LEU A 408 5.17 -15.04 -14.38
CA LEU A 408 4.85 -14.27 -13.18
C LEU A 408 4.62 -12.79 -13.53
N ARG A 409 5.45 -12.22 -14.41
CA ARG A 409 5.28 -10.82 -14.81
C ARG A 409 4.00 -10.60 -15.61
N PHE A 410 3.64 -11.57 -16.45
CA PHE A 410 2.38 -11.55 -17.21
C PHE A 410 1.18 -11.58 -16.26
N ALA A 411 1.15 -12.54 -15.34
CA ALA A 411 0.06 -12.70 -14.37
C ALA A 411 -0.09 -11.47 -13.47
N HIS A 412 1.00 -10.92 -12.94
CA HIS A 412 0.95 -9.68 -12.17
C HIS A 412 0.38 -8.50 -12.97
N GLY A 413 0.65 -8.41 -14.28
CA GLY A 413 0.04 -7.41 -15.15
C GLY A 413 -1.49 -7.51 -15.18
N GLN A 414 -2.04 -8.72 -15.27
CA GLN A 414 -3.48 -8.95 -15.27
C GLN A 414 -4.12 -8.63 -13.92
N VAL A 415 -3.45 -8.97 -12.81
CA VAL A 415 -3.94 -8.66 -11.47
C VAL A 415 -3.86 -7.14 -11.20
N PHE A 416 -2.82 -6.47 -11.68
CA PHE A 416 -2.65 -5.02 -11.52
C PHE A 416 -3.79 -4.22 -12.17
N GLU A 417 -4.27 -4.63 -13.34
CA GLU A 417 -5.44 -4.03 -13.99
C GLU A 417 -6.72 -4.20 -13.14
N ALA A 418 -6.94 -5.40 -12.58
CA ALA A 418 -8.09 -5.65 -11.69
C ALA A 418 -8.01 -4.79 -10.42
N ILE A 419 -6.81 -4.66 -9.84
CA ILE A 419 -6.55 -3.78 -8.69
C ILE A 419 -6.90 -2.33 -9.03
N ALA A 420 -6.41 -1.82 -10.18
CA ALA A 420 -6.66 -0.45 -10.61
C ALA A 420 -8.17 -0.19 -10.77
N THR A 421 -8.89 -1.13 -11.37
CA THR A 421 -10.35 -1.07 -11.52
C THR A 421 -11.04 -0.94 -10.15
N VAL A 422 -10.78 -1.87 -9.23
CA VAL A 422 -11.39 -1.86 -7.89
C VAL A 422 -11.00 -0.63 -7.09
N ARG A 423 -9.75 -0.16 -7.16
CA ARG A 423 -9.31 1.07 -6.49
C ARG A 423 -10.06 2.31 -6.99
N GLY A 424 -10.41 2.33 -8.28
CA GLY A 424 -11.17 3.41 -8.91
C GLY A 424 -12.67 3.36 -8.66
N THR A 425 -13.26 2.18 -8.44
CA THR A 425 -14.73 2.01 -8.44
C THR A 425 -15.33 1.58 -7.11
N SER A 426 -14.60 0.84 -6.28
CA SER A 426 -15.15 0.20 -5.09
C SER A 426 -15.50 1.20 -4.00
N GLN A 427 -16.72 1.06 -3.47
CA GLN A 427 -17.22 1.79 -2.29
C GLN A 427 -17.10 0.95 -1.01
N ASN A 428 -16.78 -0.34 -1.11
CA ASN A 428 -16.65 -1.23 0.04
C ASN A 428 -15.34 -0.95 0.80
N THR A 429 -15.41 -0.52 2.06
CA THR A 429 -14.24 -0.05 2.81
C THR A 429 -13.21 -1.15 3.06
N VAL A 430 -13.63 -2.41 3.24
CA VAL A 430 -12.73 -3.55 3.42
C VAL A 430 -12.06 -3.92 2.10
N ILE A 431 -12.79 -3.93 0.98
CA ILE A 431 -12.21 -4.23 -0.34
C ILE A 431 -11.25 -3.13 -0.80
N ARG A 432 -11.58 -1.85 -0.60
CA ARG A 432 -10.65 -0.74 -0.87
C ARG A 432 -9.32 -0.91 -0.14
N SER A 433 -9.43 -1.40 1.10
CA SER A 433 -8.32 -1.72 1.98
C SER A 433 -7.51 -2.90 1.45
N PHE A 434 -8.17 -3.98 1.03
CA PHE A 434 -7.55 -5.16 0.43
C PHE A 434 -6.83 -4.82 -0.89
N ALA A 435 -7.47 -4.07 -1.77
CA ALA A 435 -6.91 -3.63 -3.04
C ALA A 435 -5.66 -2.76 -2.85
N GLU A 436 -5.57 -1.97 -1.77
CA GLU A 436 -4.35 -1.25 -1.40
C GLU A 436 -3.19 -2.19 -1.11
N THR A 437 -3.44 -3.18 -0.25
CA THR A 437 -2.46 -4.20 0.12
C THR A 437 -2.00 -4.98 -1.11
N ALA A 438 -2.95 -5.46 -1.92
CA ALA A 438 -2.65 -6.18 -3.15
C ALA A 438 -1.80 -5.33 -4.11
N ASN A 439 -2.13 -4.03 -4.27
CA ASN A 439 -1.37 -3.11 -5.12
C ASN A 439 0.10 -3.00 -4.71
N MET A 440 0.37 -2.90 -3.40
CA MET A 440 1.73 -2.78 -2.88
C MET A 440 2.59 -3.98 -3.25
N PHE A 441 2.07 -5.20 -3.07
CA PHE A 441 2.81 -6.42 -3.37
C PHE A 441 2.92 -6.68 -4.86
N VAL A 442 1.82 -6.57 -5.63
CA VAL A 442 1.81 -6.83 -7.06
C VAL A 442 2.76 -5.89 -7.80
N LEU A 443 2.73 -4.58 -7.49
CA LEU A 443 3.67 -3.62 -8.08
C LEU A 443 5.12 -3.94 -7.69
N GLY A 444 5.36 -4.31 -6.43
CA GLY A 444 6.68 -4.71 -5.96
C GLY A 444 7.21 -5.96 -6.68
N HIS A 445 6.38 -6.99 -6.87
CA HIS A 445 6.77 -8.20 -7.59
C HIS A 445 7.08 -7.89 -9.06
N MET A 446 6.29 -7.03 -9.73
CA MET A 446 6.58 -6.59 -11.10
C MET A 446 7.98 -5.96 -11.19
N GLN A 447 8.33 -5.07 -10.26
CA GLN A 447 9.66 -4.45 -10.20
C GLN A 447 10.78 -5.45 -9.92
N LEU A 448 10.56 -6.41 -9.01
CA LEU A 448 11.53 -7.47 -8.71
C LEU A 448 11.81 -8.33 -9.95
N LEU A 449 10.77 -8.73 -10.67
CA LEU A 449 10.85 -9.54 -11.89
C LEU A 449 11.53 -8.76 -13.02
N GLU A 450 11.15 -7.51 -13.25
CA GLU A 450 11.80 -6.63 -14.24
C GLU A 450 13.28 -6.40 -13.92
N SER A 451 13.64 -6.31 -12.64
CA SER A 451 15.04 -6.12 -12.24
C SER A 451 15.95 -7.25 -12.73
N THR A 452 15.43 -8.46 -12.98
CA THR A 452 16.22 -9.58 -13.52
C THR A 452 16.78 -9.33 -14.91
N SER A 453 16.19 -8.37 -15.66
CA SER A 453 16.45 -8.15 -17.08
C SER A 453 16.12 -9.36 -17.97
N LEU A 454 15.25 -10.26 -17.50
CA LEU A 454 14.76 -11.44 -18.25
C LEU A 454 13.33 -11.26 -18.80
N THR A 455 12.69 -10.11 -18.56
CA THR A 455 11.38 -9.82 -19.14
C THR A 455 11.47 -9.70 -20.66
N GLN A 456 10.45 -10.22 -21.34
CA GLN A 456 10.31 -10.23 -22.79
C GLN A 456 9.00 -9.54 -23.18
N ASN A 457 8.77 -9.28 -24.46
CA ASN A 457 7.50 -8.72 -24.95
C ASN A 457 6.30 -9.59 -24.52
N THR A 458 6.47 -10.91 -24.49
CA THR A 458 5.43 -11.86 -24.05
C THR A 458 5.25 -11.93 -22.53
N SER A 459 6.04 -11.17 -21.76
CA SER A 459 5.86 -11.02 -20.30
C SER A 459 4.78 -10.00 -19.94
N PHE A 460 4.19 -9.33 -20.93
CA PHE A 460 3.19 -8.29 -20.73
C PHE A 460 1.85 -8.71 -21.37
N PRO A 461 0.73 -8.57 -20.66
CA PRO A 461 -0.59 -8.74 -21.26
C PRO A 461 -0.81 -7.74 -22.41
N ALA A 462 -1.63 -8.14 -23.38
CA ALA A 462 -2.04 -7.21 -24.43
C ALA A 462 -2.81 -6.03 -23.80
N PRO A 463 -2.58 -4.79 -24.28
CA PRO A 463 -3.33 -3.64 -23.79
C PRO A 463 -4.82 -3.82 -24.10
N PRO A 464 -5.72 -3.38 -23.20
CA PRO A 464 -7.15 -3.44 -23.47
C PRO A 464 -7.48 -2.60 -24.72
N PRO A 465 -8.43 -3.05 -25.57
CA PRO A 465 -8.81 -2.31 -26.76
C PRO A 465 -9.38 -0.95 -26.36
N VAL A 466 -8.93 0.12 -27.03
CA VAL A 466 -9.51 1.44 -26.86
C VAL A 466 -10.97 1.39 -27.34
N LYS A 467 -11.92 1.67 -26.45
CA LYS A 467 -13.33 1.88 -26.85
C LYS A 467 -13.36 3.09 -27.78
N LYS A 468 -13.53 2.86 -29.09
CA LYS A 468 -13.75 3.95 -30.05
C LYS A 468 -15.05 4.66 -29.67
N PRO A 469 -15.08 6.01 -29.65
CA PRO A 469 -16.33 6.74 -29.52
C PRO A 469 -17.30 6.23 -30.60
N SER A 470 -18.48 5.80 -30.19
CA SER A 470 -19.55 5.50 -31.15
C SER A 470 -19.82 6.79 -31.93
N ARG A 471 -19.65 6.74 -33.26
CA ARG A 471 -20.09 7.83 -34.14
C ARG A 471 -21.59 8.00 -33.92
N PRO A 472 -22.11 9.21 -33.62
CA PRO A 472 -23.54 9.41 -33.50
C PRO A 472 -24.21 8.94 -34.79
N THR A 473 -25.06 7.91 -34.72
CA THR A 473 -25.86 7.40 -35.85
C THR A 473 -27.16 8.19 -36.00
N GLY A 474 -27.09 9.51 -35.82
CA GLY A 474 -28.21 10.42 -36.03
C GLY A 474 -27.91 11.38 -37.19
N PRO A 475 -28.89 11.71 -38.05
CA PRO A 475 -28.74 12.82 -38.97
C PRO A 475 -28.43 14.11 -38.18
N PRO A 476 -27.67 15.07 -38.75
CA PRO A 476 -27.39 16.34 -38.09
C PRO A 476 -28.71 16.97 -37.62
N ALA A 477 -28.81 17.29 -36.33
CA ALA A 477 -29.93 18.07 -35.83
C ALA A 477 -29.99 19.38 -36.63
N GLN A 478 -31.11 19.63 -37.30
CA GLN A 478 -31.30 20.91 -37.98
C GLN A 478 -31.30 22.02 -36.93
N PRO A 479 -30.65 23.17 -37.21
CA PRO A 479 -30.69 24.32 -36.31
C PRO A 479 -32.15 24.79 -36.17
N SER A 480 -32.66 24.78 -34.93
CA SER A 480 -33.94 25.38 -34.60
C SER A 480 -33.83 26.90 -34.72
N ASN A 481 -34.55 27.48 -35.69
CA ASN A 481 -34.77 28.92 -35.77
C ASN A 481 -35.78 29.33 -34.69
N ASP A 482 -35.33 29.48 -33.44
CA ASP A 482 -36.09 30.23 -32.44
C ASP A 482 -35.66 31.68 -32.48
N THR A 483 -36.46 32.46 -33.22
CA THR A 483 -36.41 33.91 -33.29
C THR A 483 -36.71 34.49 -31.89
N MET A 484 -35.73 35.19 -31.34
CA MET A 484 -35.82 35.89 -30.06
C MET A 484 -36.86 37.04 -30.16
N VAL A 485 -37.96 36.94 -29.40
CA VAL A 485 -38.90 38.05 -29.20
C VAL A 485 -38.36 38.93 -28.07
N PRO A 486 -38.12 40.25 -28.29
CA PRO A 486 -37.68 41.15 -27.23
C PRO A 486 -38.84 41.55 -26.30
N PRO A 487 -38.56 41.86 -25.03
CA PRO A 487 -39.58 42.14 -24.02
C PRO A 487 -40.20 43.54 -24.19
N ALA A 488 -41.49 43.65 -23.86
CA ALA A 488 -42.23 44.90 -23.67
C ALA A 488 -42.26 45.29 -22.19
#